data_AF-A0A4S8M9J5-F1
#
_entry.id   AF-A0A4S8M9J5-F1
#
_cell.length_a   1.000
_cell.length_b   1.000
_cell.length_c   1.000
_cell.angle_alpha   90.00
_cell.angle_beta   90.00
_cell.angle_gamma   90.00
#
_symmetry.space_group_name_H-M   'P 1'
#
loop_
_entity.id
_entity.type
_entity.pdbx_description
1 polymer ?
#
loop_
_entity_poly.entity_id
_entity_poly.type
_entity_poly.pdbx_seq_one_letter_code
_entity_poly.pdbx_strand_id
1 'polypeptide(L)'
;FNPAIVPVWCDAQAELAPLSTTLPASELGYFLPDPDMIISSPNDETKMRLAYSWLKLRELFIFRLSSRLAGSMPTLLRNQQWRHLLAVAAGIKYSAETESGRKHEEMRQLLVEYVDETRSGIRLKLEHLSSAPVTWRGRDFAASEELSPTVVQEIVWEISEISFRLELMALDRSLAPHADWEQRQSVLGDCWMGTPFHIDLSGTKSGLGRNNFNSRLPHLQSLFQVMKLWPGPKPILLDGIFPSRSQYIHGNDFQQAVLQVEESIARFYVRTFLNTFKCPATIPRLSV
;
A
#
# COMPACT_ATOMS: atom_id res chain seq x y z
N PHE A 1 13.49 3.97 10.95
CA PHE A 1 12.03 4.12 10.70
C PHE A 1 11.61 3.60 9.33
N ASN A 2 12.36 3.81 8.25
CA ASN A 2 11.99 3.25 6.94
C ASN A 2 12.38 1.76 6.83
N PRO A 3 11.46 0.83 6.52
CA PRO A 3 11.84 -0.50 6.08
C PRO A 3 12.53 -0.45 4.72
N ALA A 4 13.56 -1.28 4.55
CA ALA A 4 14.31 -1.37 3.30
C ALA A 4 13.40 -1.80 2.14
N ILE A 5 13.68 -1.33 0.94
CA ILE A 5 12.92 -1.68 -0.27
C ILE A 5 13.51 -2.94 -0.89
N VAL A 6 12.70 -3.78 -1.54
CA VAL A 6 13.23 -4.91 -2.32
C VAL A 6 14.09 -4.36 -3.47
N PRO A 7 15.39 -4.69 -3.58
CA PRO A 7 16.33 -3.98 -4.46
C PRO A 7 15.87 -3.85 -5.91
N VAL A 8 15.42 -4.96 -6.52
CA VAL A 8 15.00 -4.99 -7.93
C VAL A 8 13.80 -4.08 -8.22
N TRP A 9 12.92 -3.86 -7.24
CA TRP A 9 11.79 -2.95 -7.36
C TRP A 9 12.22 -1.49 -7.19
N CYS A 10 13.20 -1.24 -6.30
CA CYS A 10 13.81 0.07 -6.15
C CYS A 10 14.50 0.51 -7.46
N ASP A 11 15.29 -0.39 -8.06
CA ASP A 11 16.02 -0.11 -9.31
C ASP A 11 15.04 0.17 -10.45
N ALA A 12 14.02 -0.67 -10.61
CA ALA A 12 12.97 -0.47 -11.60
C ALA A 12 12.24 0.87 -11.45
N GLN A 13 11.94 1.30 -10.22
CA GLN A 13 11.30 2.60 -9.99
C GLN A 13 12.26 3.78 -10.23
N ALA A 14 13.54 3.64 -9.86
CA ALA A 14 14.56 4.66 -10.07
C ALA A 14 14.80 4.96 -11.55
N GLU A 15 14.74 3.94 -12.43
CA GLU A 15 14.80 4.11 -13.89
C GLU A 15 13.70 5.05 -14.44
N LEU A 16 12.59 5.18 -13.71
CA LEU A 16 11.45 6.02 -14.11
C LEU A 16 11.46 7.41 -13.49
N ALA A 17 12.33 7.68 -12.53
CA ALA A 17 12.37 8.96 -11.81
C ALA A 17 12.45 10.19 -12.74
N PRO A 18 13.23 10.19 -13.85
CA PRO A 18 13.28 11.31 -14.78
C PRO A 18 11.96 11.58 -15.51
N LEU A 19 11.11 10.57 -15.66
CA LEU A 19 9.83 10.69 -16.35
C LEU A 19 8.73 11.14 -15.41
N SER A 20 8.81 10.79 -14.13
CA SER A 20 7.78 11.14 -13.16
C SER A 20 7.63 12.65 -12.91
N THR A 21 8.65 13.46 -13.22
CA THR A 21 8.64 14.91 -12.98
C THR A 21 7.94 15.72 -14.07
N THR A 22 7.65 15.11 -15.22
CA THR A 22 7.02 15.76 -16.38
C THR A 22 5.57 15.31 -16.60
N LEU A 23 5.06 14.42 -15.75
CA LEU A 23 3.72 13.88 -15.87
C LEU A 23 2.65 14.91 -15.45
N PRO A 24 1.45 14.81 -16.05
CA PRO A 24 0.29 15.59 -15.58
C PRO A 24 -0.10 15.18 -14.15
N ALA A 25 -1.11 15.87 -13.60
CA ALA A 25 -1.64 15.54 -12.28
C ALA A 25 -2.02 14.05 -12.19
N SER A 26 -1.66 13.40 -11.08
CA SER A 26 -1.97 12.00 -10.84
C SER A 26 -3.45 11.70 -11.04
N GLU A 27 -3.76 10.63 -11.74
CA GLU A 27 -5.13 10.17 -11.97
C GLU A 27 -5.63 9.27 -10.84
N LEU A 28 -4.73 8.74 -10.00
CA LEU A 28 -5.08 7.92 -8.84
C LEU A 28 -4.80 8.67 -7.53
N GLY A 29 -5.78 8.65 -6.61
CA GLY A 29 -5.53 9.04 -5.22
C GLY A 29 -4.86 7.91 -4.45
N TYR A 30 -4.69 8.09 -3.15
CA TYR A 30 -4.08 7.08 -2.29
C TYR A 30 -5.13 6.37 -1.46
N PHE A 31 -5.06 5.03 -1.43
CA PHE A 31 -5.93 4.19 -0.60
C PHE A 31 -5.66 4.33 0.89
N LEU A 32 -4.37 4.48 1.24
CA LEU A 32 -3.80 4.67 2.57
C LEU A 32 -2.81 5.84 2.51
N PRO A 33 -2.36 6.44 3.62
CA PRO A 33 -1.34 7.50 3.53
C PRO A 33 -0.08 6.96 2.84
N ASP A 34 0.59 7.82 2.07
CA ASP A 34 1.89 7.49 1.50
C ASP A 34 2.84 7.03 2.63
N PRO A 35 3.49 5.86 2.53
CA PRO A 35 4.38 5.35 3.58
C PRO A 35 5.46 6.36 3.98
N ASP A 36 6.01 7.10 3.01
CA ASP A 36 7.04 8.10 3.29
C ASP A 36 6.46 9.31 4.02
N MET A 37 5.15 9.60 3.91
CA MET A 37 4.49 10.66 4.69
C MET A 37 4.65 10.46 6.20
N ILE A 38 4.71 9.21 6.67
CA ILE A 38 4.84 8.90 8.10
C ILE A 38 6.26 9.20 8.61
N ILE A 39 7.27 9.10 7.74
CA ILE A 39 8.69 9.04 8.16
C ILE A 39 9.58 10.11 7.51
N SER A 40 9.09 10.88 6.54
CA SER A 40 9.90 11.85 5.77
C SER A 40 10.31 13.08 6.57
N SER A 41 9.64 13.36 7.70
CA SER A 41 10.00 14.47 8.57
C SER A 41 11.41 14.26 9.14
N PRO A 42 12.29 15.27 9.22
CA PRO A 42 13.54 15.15 9.96
C PRO A 42 13.34 15.12 11.49
N ASN A 43 12.20 15.63 11.98
CA ASN A 43 11.84 15.63 13.40
C ASN A 43 11.16 14.33 13.80
N ASP A 44 11.76 13.60 14.75
CA ASP A 44 11.27 12.31 15.28
C ASP A 44 9.94 12.44 16.03
N GLU A 45 9.70 13.53 16.76
CA GLU A 45 8.42 13.81 17.42
C GLU A 45 7.29 13.89 16.38
N THR A 46 7.58 14.49 15.21
CA THR A 46 6.62 14.55 14.10
C THR A 46 6.38 13.16 13.49
N LYS A 47 7.41 12.31 13.35
CA LYS A 47 7.23 10.93 12.89
C LYS A 47 6.36 10.15 13.86
N MET A 48 6.63 10.26 15.17
CA MET A 48 5.84 9.58 16.20
C MET A 48 4.39 10.05 16.15
N ARG A 49 4.15 11.36 16.09
CA ARG A 49 2.79 11.91 15.97
C ARG A 49 2.05 11.37 14.76
N LEU A 50 2.70 11.27 13.60
CA LEU A 50 2.08 10.74 12.37
C LEU A 50 1.81 9.25 12.48
N ALA A 51 2.72 8.46 13.04
CA ALA A 51 2.52 7.04 13.30
C ALA A 51 1.34 6.80 14.27
N TYR A 52 1.27 7.52 15.39
CA TYR A 52 0.13 7.47 16.31
C TYR A 52 -1.18 7.88 15.65
N SER A 53 -1.15 8.92 14.83
CA SER A 53 -2.33 9.41 14.09
C SER A 53 -2.84 8.34 13.14
N TRP A 54 -1.94 7.66 12.42
CA TRP A 54 -2.30 6.51 11.58
C TRP A 54 -2.89 5.37 12.40
N LEU A 55 -2.27 4.96 13.52
CA LEU A 55 -2.78 3.86 14.34
C LEU A 55 -4.21 4.10 14.85
N LYS A 56 -4.56 5.34 15.18
CA LYS A 56 -5.94 5.71 15.59
C LYS A 56 -6.96 5.54 14.47
N LEU A 57 -6.52 5.72 13.22
CA LEU A 57 -7.35 5.67 12.03
C LEU A 57 -7.34 4.31 11.34
N ARG A 58 -6.32 3.49 11.61
CA ARG A 58 -6.02 2.23 10.94
C ARG A 58 -7.23 1.32 10.79
N GLU A 59 -7.90 0.98 11.90
CA GLU A 59 -9.04 0.05 11.89
C GLU A 59 -10.20 0.58 11.05
N LEU A 60 -10.49 1.89 11.14
CA LEU A 60 -11.54 2.51 10.35
C LEU A 60 -11.27 2.37 8.86
N PHE A 61 -10.04 2.67 8.42
CA PHE A 61 -9.69 2.60 7.01
C PHE A 61 -9.60 1.16 6.49
N ILE A 62 -9.01 0.23 7.26
CA ILE A 62 -9.00 -1.20 6.90
C ILE A 62 -10.43 -1.75 6.80
N PHE A 63 -11.31 -1.38 7.74
CA PHE A 63 -12.71 -1.76 7.70
C PHE A 63 -13.41 -1.22 6.45
N ARG A 64 -13.19 0.06 6.10
CA ARG A 64 -13.80 0.64 4.89
C ARG A 64 -13.30 -0.02 3.61
N LEU A 65 -12.00 -0.30 3.52
CA LEU A 65 -11.42 -0.98 2.38
C LEU A 65 -11.97 -2.41 2.21
N SER A 66 -12.25 -3.10 3.32
CA SER A 66 -12.81 -4.46 3.31
C SER A 66 -14.33 -4.54 3.16
N SER A 67 -15.06 -3.45 3.39
CA SER A 67 -16.52 -3.43 3.34
C SER A 67 -17.06 -3.41 1.91
N ARG A 68 -17.77 -4.49 1.53
CA ARG A 68 -18.54 -4.56 0.26
C ARG A 68 -19.79 -3.67 0.25
N LEU A 69 -20.19 -3.12 1.40
CA LEU A 69 -21.41 -2.31 1.54
C LEU A 69 -21.30 -0.94 0.85
N ALA A 70 -20.07 -0.46 0.63
CA ALA A 70 -19.84 0.67 -0.24
C ALA A 70 -19.91 0.19 -1.70
N GLY A 71 -21.11 0.18 -2.29
CA GLY A 71 -21.28 0.03 -3.75
C GLY A 71 -20.53 1.12 -4.56
N SER A 72 -19.96 2.12 -3.88
CA SER A 72 -18.98 3.08 -4.38
C SER A 72 -17.56 2.66 -4.01
N MET A 73 -16.63 2.71 -4.97
CA MET A 73 -15.19 2.66 -4.68
C MET A 73 -14.85 3.69 -3.58
N PRO A 74 -14.00 3.35 -2.60
CA PRO A 74 -13.58 4.31 -1.58
C PRO A 74 -13.05 5.58 -2.23
N THR A 75 -13.49 6.76 -1.77
CA THR A 75 -12.92 8.04 -2.20
C THR A 75 -11.42 8.04 -1.91
N LEU A 76 -10.61 7.99 -2.96
CA LEU A 76 -9.16 8.01 -2.84
C LEU A 76 -8.68 9.41 -2.52
N LEU A 77 -7.85 9.55 -1.49
CA LEU A 77 -7.43 10.85 -0.99
C LEU A 77 -6.10 11.28 -1.59
N ARG A 78 -5.94 12.58 -1.84
CA ARG A 78 -4.64 13.15 -2.24
C ARG A 78 -3.72 13.29 -1.02
N ASN A 79 -2.42 13.43 -1.27
CA ASN A 79 -1.42 13.60 -0.20
C ASN A 79 -1.75 14.74 0.78
N GLN A 80 -2.26 15.87 0.30
CA GLN A 80 -2.66 16.97 1.17
C GLN A 80 -3.86 16.60 2.06
N GLN A 81 -4.84 15.88 1.52
CA GLN A 81 -6.00 15.41 2.28
C GLN A 81 -5.57 14.41 3.37
N TRP A 82 -4.69 13.46 3.05
CA TRP A 82 -4.10 12.56 4.04
C TRP A 82 -3.38 13.30 5.16
N ARG A 83 -2.60 14.34 4.85
CA ARG A 83 -1.93 15.17 5.87
C ARG A 83 -2.93 15.84 6.81
N HIS A 84 -4.01 16.43 6.26
CA HIS A 84 -5.06 17.03 7.09
C HIS A 84 -5.78 15.99 7.93
N LEU A 85 -6.05 14.80 7.38
CA LEU A 85 -6.73 13.71 8.09
C LEU A 85 -5.87 13.14 9.23
N LEU A 86 -4.57 12.98 9.04
CA LEU A 86 -3.62 12.66 10.11
C LEU A 86 -3.56 13.78 11.16
N ALA A 87 -3.63 15.05 10.75
CA ALA A 87 -3.65 16.17 11.67
C ALA A 87 -4.93 16.20 12.54
N VAL A 88 -6.08 15.84 11.98
CA VAL A 88 -7.34 15.64 12.74
C VAL A 88 -7.15 14.57 13.81
N ALA A 89 -6.57 13.42 13.46
CA ALA A 89 -6.31 12.34 14.43
C ALA A 89 -5.26 12.70 15.49
N ALA A 90 -4.35 13.61 15.17
CA ALA A 90 -3.42 14.20 16.14
C ALA A 90 -4.08 15.23 17.08
N GLY A 91 -5.30 15.68 16.78
CA GLY A 91 -5.97 16.77 17.51
C GLY A 91 -5.37 18.15 17.23
N ILE A 92 -4.68 18.32 16.10
CA ILE A 92 -4.14 19.62 15.69
C ILE A 92 -5.31 20.53 15.32
N LYS A 93 -5.30 21.77 15.82
CA LYS A 93 -6.30 22.78 15.49
C LYS A 93 -5.71 23.78 14.49
N TYR A 94 -6.49 24.09 13.47
CA TYR A 94 -6.18 25.14 12.50
C TYR A 94 -7.13 26.32 12.70
N SER A 95 -6.69 27.53 12.35
CA SER A 95 -7.59 28.69 12.28
C SER A 95 -8.61 28.48 11.15
N ALA A 96 -9.90 28.59 11.49
CA ALA A 96 -11.01 28.39 10.56
C ALA A 96 -11.02 29.38 9.38
N GLU A 97 -10.36 30.53 9.54
CA GLU A 97 -10.29 31.59 8.51
C GLU A 97 -9.31 31.23 7.38
N THR A 98 -8.40 30.30 7.62
CA THR A 98 -7.38 29.89 6.64
C THR A 98 -7.91 28.82 5.68
N GLU A 99 -7.36 28.77 4.47
CA GLU A 99 -7.65 27.68 3.52
C GLU A 99 -7.30 26.31 4.12
N SER A 100 -6.17 26.22 4.83
CA SER A 100 -5.75 25.01 5.56
C SER A 100 -6.76 24.62 6.65
N GLY A 101 -7.37 25.59 7.32
CA GLY A 101 -8.43 25.34 8.30
C GLY A 101 -9.70 24.79 7.67
N ARG A 102 -10.11 25.32 6.52
CA ARG A 102 -11.23 24.79 5.74
C ARG A 102 -11.00 23.35 5.30
N LYS A 103 -9.83 23.06 4.70
CA LYS A 103 -9.43 21.69 4.30
C LYS A 103 -9.36 20.72 5.48
N HIS A 104 -8.90 21.20 6.65
CA HIS A 104 -8.88 20.41 7.86
C HIS A 104 -10.29 20.05 8.35
N GLU A 105 -11.22 21.01 8.30
CA GLU A 105 -12.62 20.79 8.65
C GLU A 105 -13.34 19.86 7.66
N GLU A 106 -13.04 19.98 6.37
CA GLU A 106 -13.53 19.04 5.35
C GLU A 106 -13.10 17.59 5.66
N MET A 107 -11.83 17.37 6.02
CA MET A 107 -11.36 16.02 6.38
C MET A 107 -11.93 15.54 7.71
N ARG A 108 -12.21 16.46 8.64
CA ARG A 108 -12.92 16.14 9.88
C ARG A 108 -14.34 15.64 9.57
N GLN A 109 -15.05 16.32 8.68
CA GLN A 109 -16.41 15.93 8.27
C GLN A 109 -16.42 14.60 7.51
N LEU A 110 -15.44 14.38 6.62
CA LEU A 110 -15.26 13.11 5.92
C LEU A 110 -15.13 11.91 6.87
N LEU A 111 -14.42 12.06 7.99
CA LEU A 111 -14.30 10.99 9.00
C LEU A 111 -15.63 10.68 9.70
N VAL A 112 -16.51 11.67 9.89
CA VAL A 112 -17.86 11.45 10.45
C VAL A 112 -18.70 10.64 9.47
N GLU A 113 -18.70 11.08 8.20
CA GLU A 113 -19.44 10.41 7.11
C GLU A 113 -19.00 8.96 6.95
N TYR A 114 -17.69 8.71 7.04
CA TYR A 114 -17.11 7.37 6.97
C TYR A 114 -17.64 6.42 8.03
N VAL A 115 -18.03 6.90 9.21
CA VAL A 115 -18.62 6.06 10.26
C VAL A 115 -20.13 5.93 10.07
N ASP A 116 -20.82 7.01 9.71
CA ASP A 116 -22.27 6.98 9.45
C ASP A 116 -22.64 6.04 8.29
N GLU A 117 -21.84 6.03 7.21
CA GLU A 117 -22.00 5.13 6.06
C GLU A 117 -21.99 3.64 6.44
N THR A 118 -21.24 3.27 7.49
CA THR A 118 -21.12 1.87 7.90
C THR A 118 -22.40 1.30 8.50
N ARG A 119 -23.41 2.14 8.79
CA ARG A 119 -24.69 1.78 9.47
C ARG A 119 -24.50 0.87 10.69
N SER A 120 -23.33 0.94 11.31
CA SER A 120 -22.89 0.04 12.37
C SER A 120 -23.50 0.39 13.73
N GLY A 121 -24.22 1.52 13.82
CA GLY A 121 -24.67 2.09 15.10
C GLY A 121 -23.52 2.70 15.91
N ILE A 122 -22.28 2.63 15.41
CA ILE A 122 -21.09 3.23 16.03
C ILE A 122 -21.09 4.73 15.69
N ARG A 123 -20.78 5.58 16.66
CA ARG A 123 -20.57 7.02 16.43
C ARG A 123 -19.12 7.38 16.73
N LEU A 124 -18.46 8.04 15.79
CA LEU A 124 -17.12 8.56 16.01
C LEU A 124 -17.19 9.82 16.89
N LYS A 125 -16.61 9.75 18.09
CA LYS A 125 -16.39 10.93 18.93
C LYS A 125 -15.05 11.54 18.58
N LEU A 126 -15.05 12.40 17.56
CA LEU A 126 -13.85 13.06 17.07
C LEU A 126 -13.11 13.85 18.16
N GLU A 127 -13.86 14.41 19.11
CA GLU A 127 -13.33 15.09 20.28
C GLU A 127 -12.42 14.22 21.16
N HIS A 128 -12.57 12.89 21.09
CA HIS A 128 -11.76 11.93 21.84
C HIS A 128 -10.75 11.19 20.97
N LEU A 129 -10.72 11.45 19.66
CA LEU A 129 -9.85 10.73 18.73
C LEU A 129 -8.37 10.96 19.07
N SER A 130 -8.00 12.19 19.41
CA SER A 130 -6.61 12.53 19.78
C SER A 130 -6.14 11.87 21.08
N SER A 131 -7.06 11.53 21.98
CA SER A 131 -6.79 10.81 23.23
C SER A 131 -7.09 9.30 23.15
N ALA A 132 -7.54 8.81 22.00
CA ALA A 132 -7.90 7.41 21.85
C ALA A 132 -6.69 6.51 22.12
N PRO A 133 -6.86 5.41 22.86
CA PRO A 133 -5.81 4.43 23.04
C PRO A 133 -5.44 3.85 21.67
N VAL A 134 -4.16 3.54 21.48
CA VAL A 134 -3.71 2.84 20.27
C VAL A 134 -3.14 1.49 20.66
N THR A 135 -3.38 0.52 19.79
CA THR A 135 -2.91 -0.84 19.99
C THR A 135 -2.13 -1.28 18.76
N TRP A 136 -1.01 -1.97 18.96
CA TRP A 136 -0.25 -2.59 17.88
C TRP A 136 0.14 -4.01 18.27
N ARG A 137 -0.20 -4.99 17.43
CA ARG A 137 -0.01 -6.43 17.70
C ARG A 137 -0.54 -6.88 19.08
N GLY A 138 -1.67 -6.33 19.52
CA GLY A 138 -2.27 -6.64 20.82
C GLY A 138 -1.57 -6.00 22.02
N ARG A 139 -0.56 -5.14 21.80
CA ARG A 139 0.04 -4.31 22.84
C ARG A 139 -0.60 -2.93 22.82
N ASP A 140 -1.08 -2.49 23.98
CA ASP A 140 -1.56 -1.13 24.18
C ASP A 140 -0.39 -0.16 24.37
N PHE A 141 -0.52 1.03 23.78
CA PHE A 141 0.42 2.13 23.97
C PHE A 141 -0.30 3.32 24.61
N ALA A 142 0.31 3.89 25.65
CA ALA A 142 -0.18 5.15 26.19
C ALA A 142 0.01 6.29 25.17
N ALA A 143 -0.82 7.33 25.24
CA ALA A 143 -0.83 8.42 24.25
C ALA A 143 0.51 9.17 24.09
N SER A 144 1.41 9.06 25.08
CA SER A 144 2.74 9.68 25.09
C SER A 144 3.88 8.67 25.14
N GLU A 145 3.59 7.37 25.00
CA GLU A 145 4.64 6.35 24.98
C GLU A 145 5.45 6.46 23.68
N GLU A 146 6.76 6.28 23.74
CA GLU A 146 7.57 6.29 22.52
C GLU A 146 7.40 4.98 21.75
N LEU A 147 7.07 5.05 20.46
CA LEU A 147 7.06 3.87 19.60
C LEU A 147 8.50 3.52 19.24
N SER A 148 8.88 2.25 19.43
CA SER A 148 10.20 1.81 19.02
C SER A 148 10.38 1.96 17.49
N PRO A 149 11.62 2.17 17.01
CA PRO A 149 11.88 2.24 15.57
C PRO A 149 11.38 1.03 14.78
N THR A 150 11.39 -0.16 15.40
CA THR A 150 10.86 -1.40 14.83
C THR A 150 9.34 -1.33 14.64
N VAL A 151 8.58 -0.87 15.65
CA VAL A 151 7.12 -0.71 15.52
C VAL A 151 6.77 0.23 14.37
N VAL A 152 7.48 1.35 14.26
CA VAL A 152 7.25 2.30 13.16
C VAL A 152 7.62 1.69 11.81
N GLN A 153 8.69 0.89 11.73
CA GLN A 153 9.04 0.16 10.52
C GLN A 153 7.94 -0.83 10.13
N GLU A 154 7.38 -1.57 11.09
CA GLU A 154 6.28 -2.50 10.83
C GLU A 154 5.01 -1.78 10.34
N ILE A 155 4.69 -0.61 10.91
CA ILE A 155 3.58 0.24 10.47
C ILE A 155 3.78 0.68 9.02
N VAL A 156 4.96 1.22 8.70
CA VAL A 156 5.28 1.69 7.34
C VAL A 156 5.29 0.53 6.36
N TRP A 157 5.78 -0.64 6.78
CA TRP A 157 5.75 -1.86 5.98
C TRP A 157 4.32 -2.30 5.68
N GLU A 158 3.44 -2.32 6.68
CA GLU A 158 2.03 -2.68 6.48
C GLU A 158 1.31 -1.73 5.51
N ILE A 159 1.49 -0.42 5.69
CA ILE A 159 0.91 0.58 4.80
C ILE A 159 1.41 0.33 3.37
N SER A 160 2.71 0.09 3.19
CA SER A 160 3.30 -0.16 1.87
C SER A 160 2.75 -1.43 1.22
N GLU A 161 2.63 -2.51 2.00
CA GLU A 161 2.16 -3.81 1.53
C GLU A 161 0.67 -3.76 1.15
N ILE A 162 -0.20 -3.16 1.98
CA ILE A 162 -1.62 -3.00 1.63
C ILE A 162 -1.77 -2.08 0.41
N SER A 163 -1.07 -0.94 0.38
CA SER A 163 -1.12 -0.02 -0.76
C SER A 163 -0.68 -0.70 -2.05
N PHE A 164 0.42 -1.46 -2.04
CA PHE A 164 0.86 -2.23 -3.22
C PHE A 164 -0.21 -3.20 -3.72
N ARG A 165 -0.87 -3.96 -2.81
CA ARG A 165 -1.94 -4.90 -3.19
C ARG A 165 -3.13 -4.18 -3.84
N LEU A 166 -3.55 -3.06 -3.25
CA LEU A 166 -4.68 -2.27 -3.76
C LEU A 166 -4.37 -1.59 -5.09
N GLU A 167 -3.15 -1.08 -5.23
CA GLU A 167 -2.66 -0.49 -6.47
C GLU A 167 -2.55 -1.54 -7.59
N LEU A 168 -2.07 -2.75 -7.30
CA LEU A 168 -2.06 -3.84 -8.27
C LEU A 168 -3.49 -4.18 -8.72
N MET A 169 -4.44 -4.29 -7.78
CA MET A 169 -5.85 -4.54 -8.10
C MET A 169 -6.47 -3.41 -8.93
N ALA A 170 -6.15 -2.16 -8.61
CA ALA A 170 -6.63 -0.99 -9.34
C ALA A 170 -6.08 -0.95 -10.76
N LEU A 171 -4.78 -1.22 -10.91
CA LEU A 171 -4.13 -1.30 -12.21
C LEU A 171 -4.75 -2.41 -13.06
N ASP A 172 -4.90 -3.61 -12.48
CA ASP A 172 -5.50 -4.75 -13.15
C ASP A 172 -6.89 -4.45 -13.71
N ARG A 173 -7.73 -3.83 -12.87
CA ARG A 173 -9.09 -3.42 -13.25
C ARG A 173 -9.09 -2.32 -14.32
N SER A 174 -8.15 -1.40 -14.26
CA SER A 174 -8.01 -0.34 -15.27
C SER A 174 -7.59 -0.89 -16.63
N LEU A 175 -6.74 -1.92 -16.65
CA LEU A 175 -6.25 -2.55 -17.87
C LEU A 175 -7.24 -3.54 -18.48
N ALA A 176 -8.11 -4.14 -17.66
CA ALA A 176 -9.10 -5.12 -18.08
C ALA A 176 -10.52 -4.77 -17.57
N PRO A 177 -11.11 -3.63 -17.97
CA PRO A 177 -12.38 -3.14 -17.41
C PRO A 177 -13.60 -4.03 -17.71
N HIS A 178 -13.50 -4.91 -18.71
CA HIS A 178 -14.56 -5.83 -19.12
C HIS A 178 -14.33 -7.28 -18.67
N ALA A 179 -13.23 -7.56 -17.96
CA ALA A 179 -12.98 -8.91 -17.45
C ALA A 179 -13.92 -9.23 -16.28
N ASP A 180 -14.21 -10.52 -16.09
CA ASP A 180 -14.94 -11.00 -14.92
C ASP A 180 -14.13 -10.71 -13.65
N TRP A 181 -14.62 -9.76 -12.86
CA TRP A 181 -13.92 -9.29 -11.67
C TRP A 181 -13.76 -10.37 -10.60
N GLU A 182 -14.72 -11.29 -10.45
CA GLU A 182 -14.60 -12.37 -9.46
C GLU A 182 -13.46 -13.32 -9.84
N GLN A 183 -13.36 -13.65 -11.13
CA GLN A 183 -12.25 -14.44 -11.64
C GLN A 183 -10.92 -13.71 -11.52
N ARG A 184 -10.86 -12.41 -11.85
CA ARG A 184 -9.65 -11.59 -11.68
C ARG A 184 -9.21 -11.52 -10.22
N GLN A 185 -10.14 -11.31 -9.29
CA GLN A 185 -9.86 -11.28 -7.86
C GLN A 185 -9.27 -12.59 -7.35
N SER A 186 -9.74 -13.74 -7.85
CA SER A 186 -9.15 -15.03 -7.50
C SER A 186 -7.67 -15.11 -7.87
N VAL A 187 -7.32 -14.73 -9.11
CA VAL A 187 -5.92 -14.78 -9.59
C VAL A 187 -5.04 -13.75 -8.87
N LEU A 188 -5.58 -12.56 -8.61
CA LEU A 188 -4.89 -11.53 -7.82
C LEU A 188 -4.65 -11.99 -6.38
N GLY A 189 -5.61 -12.70 -5.78
CA GLY A 189 -5.52 -13.22 -4.42
C GLY A 189 -4.31 -14.13 -4.19
N ASP A 190 -3.87 -14.86 -5.21
CA ASP A 190 -2.70 -15.75 -5.14
C ASP A 190 -1.36 -14.97 -5.03
N CYS A 191 -1.36 -13.66 -5.30
CA CYS A 191 -0.17 -12.82 -5.23
C CYS A 191 0.27 -12.51 -3.79
N TRP A 192 -0.59 -12.74 -2.80
CA TRP A 192 -0.29 -12.46 -1.38
C TRP A 192 -0.94 -13.50 -0.46
N MET A 193 -0.56 -13.47 0.81
CA MET A 193 -1.22 -14.28 1.84
C MET A 193 -2.40 -13.51 2.45
N GLY A 194 -3.55 -14.17 2.57
CA GLY A 194 -4.73 -13.61 3.22
C GLY A 194 -5.52 -12.65 2.32
N THR A 195 -6.10 -11.62 2.92
CA THR A 195 -6.91 -10.62 2.19
C THR A 195 -6.03 -9.46 1.72
N PRO A 196 -6.45 -8.69 0.70
CA PRO A 196 -5.68 -7.53 0.25
C PRO A 196 -5.59 -6.41 1.31
N PHE A 197 -6.47 -6.41 2.31
CA PHE A 197 -6.62 -5.32 3.28
C PHE A 197 -5.99 -5.62 4.65
N HIS A 198 -5.67 -6.89 4.92
CA HIS A 198 -5.19 -7.34 6.23
C HIS A 198 -3.90 -8.13 6.07
N ILE A 199 -2.92 -7.81 6.92
CA ILE A 199 -1.65 -8.52 6.97
C ILE A 199 -1.53 -9.25 8.31
N ASP A 200 -1.23 -10.53 8.24
CA ASP A 200 -0.77 -11.28 9.40
C ASP A 200 0.71 -10.95 9.70
N LEU A 201 0.90 -10.03 10.65
CA LEU A 201 2.19 -9.60 11.16
C LEU A 201 2.88 -10.66 12.04
N SER A 202 2.14 -11.66 12.54
CA SER A 202 2.65 -12.69 13.45
C SER A 202 3.16 -13.95 12.74
N GLY A 203 2.64 -14.22 11.54
CA GLY A 203 2.84 -15.50 10.85
C GLY A 203 3.27 -15.43 9.39
N THR A 204 3.42 -14.24 8.78
CA THR A 204 3.89 -14.19 7.39
C THR A 204 5.30 -14.78 7.27
N LYS A 205 5.43 -15.89 6.55
CA LYS A 205 6.73 -16.54 6.22
C LYS A 205 7.02 -16.49 4.73
N SER A 206 6.14 -15.84 3.97
CA SER A 206 6.15 -15.70 2.52
C SER A 206 5.66 -14.31 2.12
N GLY A 207 5.93 -13.92 0.87
CA GLY A 207 5.59 -12.62 0.30
C GLY A 207 6.77 -12.01 -0.45
N LEU A 208 6.52 -11.02 -1.30
CA LEU A 208 7.54 -10.36 -2.13
C LEU A 208 8.61 -9.65 -1.31
N GLY A 209 8.25 -9.16 -0.13
CA GLY A 209 9.17 -8.52 0.83
C GLY A 209 10.09 -9.49 1.58
N ARG A 210 10.15 -10.78 1.25
CA ARG A 210 11.01 -11.75 1.96
C ARG A 210 12.40 -11.85 1.33
N ASN A 211 13.45 -11.82 2.14
CA ASN A 211 14.83 -12.04 1.65
C ASN A 211 15.05 -13.46 1.11
N ASN A 212 14.27 -14.44 1.59
CA ASN A 212 14.39 -15.83 1.16
C ASN A 212 13.72 -16.04 -0.21
N PHE A 213 14.47 -16.59 -1.17
CA PHE A 213 14.00 -16.92 -2.51
C PHE A 213 12.73 -17.80 -2.51
N ASN A 214 12.73 -18.91 -1.76
CA ASN A 214 11.60 -19.84 -1.74
C ASN A 214 10.33 -19.22 -1.17
N SER A 215 10.48 -18.27 -0.24
CA SER A 215 9.37 -17.51 0.36
C SER A 215 8.77 -16.48 -0.59
N ARG A 216 9.51 -16.03 -1.62
CA ARG A 216 9.02 -15.10 -2.66
C ARG A 216 8.45 -15.82 -3.87
N LEU A 217 9.01 -16.97 -4.23
CA LEU A 217 8.77 -17.67 -5.48
C LEU A 217 7.28 -17.85 -5.85
N PRO A 218 6.38 -18.31 -4.94
CA PRO A 218 4.96 -18.48 -5.27
C PRO A 218 4.27 -17.16 -5.64
N HIS A 219 4.65 -16.07 -4.96
CA HIS A 219 4.09 -14.74 -5.18
C HIS A 219 4.58 -14.13 -6.50
N LEU A 220 5.85 -14.36 -6.85
CA LEU A 220 6.42 -13.97 -8.15
C LEU A 220 5.75 -14.72 -9.31
N GLN A 221 5.52 -16.03 -9.14
CA GLN A 221 4.81 -16.83 -10.13
C GLN A 221 3.37 -16.35 -10.32
N SER A 222 2.67 -15.99 -9.24
CA SER A 222 1.31 -15.47 -9.30
C SER A 222 1.26 -14.09 -9.96
N LEU A 223 2.16 -13.17 -9.60
CA LEU A 223 2.31 -11.88 -10.28
C LEU A 223 2.57 -12.04 -11.78
N PHE A 224 3.42 -13.00 -12.16
CA PHE A 224 3.67 -13.31 -13.56
C PHE A 224 2.38 -13.68 -14.29
N GLN A 225 1.52 -14.52 -13.70
CA GLN A 225 0.25 -14.90 -14.32
C GLN A 225 -0.71 -13.72 -14.45
N VAL A 226 -0.78 -12.85 -13.42
CA VAL A 226 -1.59 -11.62 -13.47
C VAL A 226 -1.15 -10.74 -14.64
N MET A 227 0.14 -10.42 -14.73
CA MET A 227 0.70 -9.50 -15.72
C MET A 227 0.71 -10.07 -17.14
N LYS A 228 0.80 -11.39 -17.28
CA LYS A 228 0.67 -12.07 -18.57
C LYS A 228 -0.68 -11.84 -19.23
N LEU A 229 -1.72 -11.60 -18.43
CA LEU A 229 -3.07 -11.33 -18.91
C LEU A 229 -3.33 -9.84 -19.22
N TRP A 230 -2.38 -8.96 -18.91
CA TRP A 230 -2.51 -7.53 -19.23
C TRP A 230 -2.41 -7.29 -20.75
N PRO A 231 -3.15 -6.31 -21.29
CA PRO A 231 -3.07 -5.96 -22.70
C PRO A 231 -1.75 -5.25 -23.03
N GLY A 232 -1.45 -5.17 -24.32
CA GLY A 232 -0.29 -4.42 -24.83
C GLY A 232 1.01 -5.22 -24.89
N PRO A 233 2.08 -4.58 -25.40
CA PRO A 233 3.38 -5.20 -25.59
C PRO A 233 4.03 -5.52 -24.25
N LYS A 234 4.58 -6.73 -24.14
CA LYS A 234 5.25 -7.23 -22.93
C LYS A 234 6.74 -7.44 -23.19
N PRO A 235 7.57 -7.40 -22.13
CA PRO A 235 8.91 -7.95 -22.19
C PRO A 235 8.86 -9.42 -22.63
N ILE A 236 9.85 -9.85 -23.43
CA ILE A 236 9.95 -11.23 -23.96
C ILE A 236 9.82 -12.28 -22.83
N LEU A 237 10.39 -11.98 -21.66
CA LEU A 237 10.32 -12.88 -20.49
C LEU A 237 8.90 -13.05 -19.95
N LEU A 238 8.01 -12.06 -20.09
CA LEU A 238 6.60 -12.13 -19.66
C LEU A 238 5.67 -12.77 -20.70
N ASP A 239 6.07 -12.81 -21.98
CA ASP A 239 5.32 -13.55 -23.02
C ASP A 239 5.58 -15.07 -22.94
N GLY A 240 6.69 -15.48 -22.31
CA GLY A 240 7.10 -16.86 -22.18
C GLY A 240 6.35 -17.67 -21.10
N ILE A 241 7.02 -18.73 -20.63
CA ILE A 241 6.56 -19.58 -19.53
C ILE A 241 7.42 -19.24 -18.31
N PHE A 242 6.80 -19.13 -17.13
CA PHE A 242 7.54 -18.94 -15.90
C PHE A 242 8.54 -20.10 -15.68
N PRO A 243 9.81 -19.83 -15.32
CA PRO A 243 10.81 -20.88 -15.15
C PRO A 243 10.32 -22.00 -14.22
N SER A 244 10.50 -23.25 -14.64
CA SER A 244 10.23 -24.43 -13.81
C SER A 244 11.55 -25.03 -13.33
N ARG A 245 11.58 -25.43 -12.05
CA ARG A 245 12.76 -26.10 -11.47
C ARG A 245 13.20 -27.34 -12.27
N SER A 246 12.26 -28.04 -12.91
CA SER A 246 12.55 -29.23 -13.72
C SER A 246 13.34 -28.94 -15.00
N GLN A 247 13.45 -27.68 -15.42
CA GLN A 247 14.19 -27.27 -16.62
C GLN A 247 15.68 -27.05 -16.36
N TYR A 248 16.12 -27.08 -15.09
CA TYR A 248 17.48 -26.73 -14.70
C TYR A 248 18.13 -27.88 -13.93
N ILE A 249 19.38 -28.18 -14.28
CA ILE A 249 20.19 -29.21 -13.60
C ILE A 249 20.70 -28.68 -12.26
N HIS A 250 21.07 -27.39 -12.20
CA HIS A 250 21.57 -26.74 -11.00
C HIS A 250 20.56 -25.76 -10.42
N GLY A 251 20.38 -25.79 -9.10
CA GLY A 251 19.44 -24.90 -8.40
C GLY A 251 19.79 -23.41 -8.53
N ASN A 252 21.08 -23.08 -8.66
CA ASN A 252 21.53 -21.71 -8.87
C ASN A 252 21.04 -21.15 -10.21
N ASP A 253 21.08 -21.94 -11.29
CA ASP A 253 20.63 -21.50 -12.62
C ASP A 253 19.12 -21.20 -12.62
N PHE A 254 18.34 -22.05 -11.95
CA PHE A 254 16.91 -21.80 -11.75
C PHE A 254 16.65 -20.50 -10.99
N GLN A 255 17.36 -20.27 -9.89
CA GLN A 255 17.21 -19.05 -9.11
C GLN A 255 17.59 -17.81 -9.93
N GLN A 256 18.67 -17.87 -10.71
CA GLN A 256 19.07 -16.76 -11.59
C GLN A 256 18.01 -16.47 -12.66
N ALA A 257 17.45 -17.50 -13.29
CA ALA A 257 16.37 -17.33 -14.27
C ALA A 257 15.13 -16.67 -13.65
N VAL A 258 14.75 -17.06 -12.43
CA VAL A 258 13.62 -16.43 -11.72
C VAL A 258 13.93 -14.98 -11.35
N LEU A 259 15.17 -14.65 -10.96
CA LEU A 259 15.56 -13.26 -10.67
C LEU A 259 15.45 -12.35 -11.91
N GLN A 260 15.82 -12.85 -13.09
CA GLN A 260 15.62 -12.10 -14.36
C GLN A 260 14.14 -11.88 -14.67
N VAL A 261 13.29 -12.85 -14.34
CA VAL A 261 11.84 -12.70 -14.46
C VAL A 261 11.30 -11.70 -13.45
N GLU A 262 11.75 -11.74 -12.19
CA GLU A 262 11.38 -10.74 -11.16
C GLU A 262 11.76 -9.32 -11.60
N GLU A 263 12.93 -9.13 -12.20
CA GLU A 263 13.37 -7.85 -12.75
C GLU A 263 12.45 -7.37 -13.88
N SER A 264 12.02 -8.27 -14.76
CA SER A 264 11.07 -7.96 -15.83
C SER A 264 9.67 -7.64 -15.28
N ILE A 265 9.21 -8.36 -14.26
CA ILE A 265 7.95 -8.11 -13.54
C ILE A 265 7.99 -6.72 -12.92
N ALA A 266 9.04 -6.40 -12.15
CA ALA A 266 9.18 -5.13 -11.45
C ALA A 266 9.15 -3.96 -12.44
N ARG A 267 9.99 -3.99 -13.48
CA ARG A 267 10.01 -2.94 -14.54
C ARG A 267 8.68 -2.79 -15.25
N PHE A 268 8.07 -3.91 -15.65
CA PHE A 268 6.80 -3.88 -16.36
C PHE A 268 5.69 -3.31 -15.48
N TYR A 269 5.62 -3.70 -14.22
CA TYR A 269 4.66 -3.17 -13.24
C TYR A 269 4.79 -1.66 -13.09
N VAL A 270 5.97 -1.17 -12.66
CA VAL A 270 6.14 0.25 -12.33
C VAL A 270 5.93 1.14 -13.55
N ARG A 271 6.34 0.68 -14.74
CA ARG A 271 6.13 1.39 -16.00
C ARG A 271 4.65 1.45 -16.36
N THR A 272 3.96 0.32 -16.28
CA THR A 272 2.54 0.23 -16.64
C THR A 272 1.69 1.05 -15.67
N PHE A 273 2.01 1.00 -14.37
CA PHE A 273 1.37 1.83 -13.36
C PHE A 273 1.57 3.31 -13.63
N LEU A 274 2.81 3.76 -13.85
CA LEU A 274 3.13 5.17 -14.16
C LEU A 274 2.39 5.66 -15.41
N ASN A 275 2.37 4.83 -16.46
CA ASN A 275 1.68 5.15 -17.70
C ASN A 275 0.16 5.24 -17.53
N THR A 276 -0.41 4.44 -16.63
CA THR A 276 -1.86 4.38 -16.39
C THR A 276 -2.30 5.51 -15.48
N PHE A 277 -1.65 5.69 -14.33
CA PHE A 277 -2.13 6.59 -13.27
C PHE A 277 -1.35 7.90 -13.14
N LYS A 278 -0.30 8.07 -13.94
CA LYS A 278 0.54 9.29 -13.96
C LYS A 278 1.22 9.60 -12.61
N CYS A 279 1.44 8.58 -11.80
CA CYS A 279 2.20 8.68 -10.55
C CYS A 279 3.05 7.42 -10.33
N PRO A 280 4.12 7.51 -9.51
CA PRO A 280 4.87 6.34 -9.10
C PRO A 280 3.97 5.36 -8.32
N ALA A 281 4.20 4.06 -8.49
CA ALA A 281 3.57 3.03 -7.68
C ALA A 281 4.21 2.94 -6.29
N THR A 282 3.44 2.50 -5.31
CA THR A 282 3.99 1.86 -4.12
C THR A 282 4.67 0.56 -4.54
N ILE A 283 5.85 0.28 -3.97
CA ILE A 283 6.64 -0.92 -4.28
C ILE A 283 6.90 -1.77 -3.03
N PRO A 284 7.10 -3.11 -3.19
CA PRO A 284 7.31 -4.01 -2.07
C PRO A 284 8.52 -3.62 -1.21
N ARG A 285 8.32 -3.67 0.11
CA ARG A 285 9.37 -3.43 1.11
C ARG A 285 9.72 -4.73 1.83
N LEU A 286 10.98 -4.84 2.24
CA LEU A 286 11.47 -5.95 3.04
C LEU A 286 10.72 -6.00 4.38
N SER A 287 10.22 -7.19 4.71
CA SER A 287 9.54 -7.45 5.98
C SER A 287 10.48 -7.20 7.16
N VAL A 288 9.96 -6.52 8.18
CA VAL A 288 10.65 -6.17 9.43
C VAL A 288 10.59 -7.32 10.42
#